data_AF-A0A3R7DJ01-F1
#
_entry.id   AF-A0A3R7DJ01-F1
#
_cell.length_a   1.000
_cell.length_b   1.000
_cell.length_c   1.000
_cell.angle_alpha   90.00
_cell.angle_beta   90.00
_cell.angle_gamma   90.00
#
_symmetry.space_group_name_H-M   'P 1'
#
loop_
_entity.id
_entity.type
_entity.pdbx_description
1 polymer ?
#
loop_
_entity_poly.entity_id
_entity_poly.type
_entity_poly.pdbx_seq_one_letter_code
_entity_poly.pdbx_strand_id
1 'polypeptide(L)'
;MPTDMWLYVTVVFAASTATLLLLLIFKTERRRVSANSSPYEKEVVTLGVDSKRIVLSPTRSLTSERVKEASDKLRILNVEREILSYALRRLYEAHAEGKITAEERDRLAERYKEELKQIREEIARNESIITLNELERMQEDLIKLFTEKFDEINRKIEALRARSGFLPLNMLKPIEAEEASPPTRKPEEPKSVRTVQRKEQQRRKREQRGKERPRRERELTEADKKVEKLREEIEKVLERLSRLEVED
;
A
#
# COMPACT_ATOMS: atom_id res chain seq x y z
N MET A 1 44.30 2.86 52.05
CA MET A 1 42.99 3.03 51.39
C MET A 1 43.16 3.15 49.88
N PRO A 2 43.19 2.05 49.10
CA PRO A 2 43.08 2.11 47.64
C PRO A 2 41.97 1.20 47.05
N THR A 3 41.19 0.50 47.88
CA THR A 3 40.19 -0.50 47.44
C THR A 3 38.97 0.14 46.77
N ASP A 4 38.56 1.35 47.19
CA ASP A 4 37.40 2.03 46.64
C ASP A 4 37.63 2.48 45.19
N MET A 5 38.88 2.80 44.83
CA MET A 5 39.24 3.21 43.48
C MET A 5 39.15 2.03 42.50
N TRP A 6 39.54 0.83 42.93
CA TRP A 6 39.41 -0.38 42.11
C TRP A 6 37.96 -0.78 41.91
N LEU A 7 37.08 -0.60 42.90
CA LEU A 7 35.65 -0.85 42.77
C LEU A 7 34.97 0.09 41.77
N TYR A 8 35.33 1.38 41.76
CA TYR A 8 34.81 2.30 40.75
C TYR A 8 35.29 1.95 39.34
N VAL A 9 36.55 1.55 39.19
CA VAL A 9 37.11 1.14 37.89
C VAL A 9 36.41 -0.11 37.37
N THR A 10 36.11 -1.11 38.22
CA THR A 10 35.39 -2.32 37.77
C THR A 10 33.94 -2.05 37.38
N VAL A 11 33.23 -1.17 38.11
CA VAL A 11 31.85 -0.80 37.78
C VAL A 11 31.77 -0.05 36.45
N VAL A 12 32.68 0.91 36.21
CA VAL A 12 32.72 1.66 34.95
C VAL A 12 33.09 0.74 33.78
N PHE A 13 34.02 -0.19 33.99
CA PHE A 13 34.40 -1.17 32.98
C PHE A 13 33.25 -2.13 32.65
N ALA A 14 32.51 -2.59 33.67
CA ALA A 14 31.32 -3.44 33.49
C ALA A 14 30.19 -2.72 32.73
N ALA A 15 29.93 -1.44 33.03
CA ALA A 15 28.95 -0.64 32.31
C ALA A 15 29.38 -0.38 30.85
N SER A 16 30.67 -0.15 30.61
CA SER A 16 31.23 0.04 29.28
C SER A 16 31.21 -1.25 28.45
N THR A 17 31.48 -2.41 29.04
CA THR A 17 31.42 -3.69 28.33
C THR A 17 29.98 -4.10 28.04
N ALA A 18 29.04 -3.84 28.95
CA ALA A 18 27.61 -4.07 28.72
C ALA A 18 27.05 -3.21 27.57
N THR A 19 27.41 -1.92 27.53
CA THR A 19 27.01 -1.03 26.42
C THR A 19 27.68 -1.42 25.10
N LEU A 20 28.95 -1.82 25.11
CA LEU A 20 29.63 -2.33 23.91
C LEU A 20 29.02 -3.64 23.40
N LEU A 21 28.66 -4.56 24.31
CA LEU A 21 27.96 -5.81 23.97
C LEU A 21 26.57 -5.52 23.38
N LEU A 22 25.80 -4.59 23.96
CA LEU A 22 24.53 -4.13 23.40
C LEU A 22 24.71 -3.51 22.02
N LEU A 23 25.76 -2.70 21.80
CA LEU A 23 26.07 -2.11 20.50
C LEU A 23 26.50 -3.18 19.48
N LEU A 24 27.22 -4.22 19.90
CA LEU A 24 27.60 -5.36 19.06
C LEU A 24 26.38 -6.24 18.74
N ILE A 25 25.47 -6.47 19.68
CA ILE A 25 24.21 -7.18 19.43
C ILE A 25 23.35 -6.37 18.47
N PHE A 26 23.19 -5.05 18.67
CA PHE A 26 22.39 -4.19 17.78
C PHE A 26 23.02 -4.05 16.39
N LYS A 27 24.36 -4.02 16.29
CA LYS A 27 25.09 -3.99 15.02
C LYS A 27 25.09 -5.35 14.32
N THR A 28 25.05 -6.46 15.06
CA THR A 28 24.89 -7.81 14.49
C THR A 28 23.44 -8.12 14.13
N GLU A 29 22.45 -7.56 14.83
CA GLU A 29 21.03 -7.57 14.42
C GLU A 29 20.81 -6.73 13.17
N ARG A 30 21.38 -5.52 13.07
CA ARG A 30 21.34 -4.74 11.81
C ARG A 30 22.01 -5.49 10.65
N ARG A 31 23.07 -6.26 10.92
CA ARG A 31 23.70 -7.11 9.90
C ARG A 31 22.89 -8.37 9.59
N ARG A 32 22.19 -8.98 10.56
CA ARG A 32 21.30 -10.13 10.31
C ARG A 32 20.02 -9.72 9.59
N VAL A 33 19.45 -8.55 9.88
CA VAL A 33 18.35 -7.95 9.10
C VAL A 33 18.81 -7.66 7.67
N SER A 34 20.07 -7.26 7.48
CA SER A 34 20.67 -7.04 6.14
C SER A 34 21.22 -8.31 5.46
N ALA A 35 21.41 -9.42 6.19
CA ALA A 35 22.03 -10.67 5.68
C ALA A 35 21.06 -11.87 5.59
N ASN A 36 19.90 -11.82 6.27
CA ASN A 36 18.75 -12.69 6.02
C ASN A 36 17.74 -12.09 5.03
N SER A 37 18.11 -10.99 4.36
CA SER A 37 17.52 -10.64 3.06
C SER A 37 18.07 -11.63 2.04
N SER A 38 17.49 -12.83 2.05
CA SER A 38 17.66 -13.88 1.04
C SER A 38 17.63 -13.27 -0.37
N PRO A 39 18.44 -13.77 -1.32
CA PRO A 39 18.43 -13.34 -2.70
C PRO A 39 17.14 -13.85 -3.36
N TYR A 40 16.02 -13.22 -3.06
CA TYR A 40 14.95 -13.13 -4.04
C TYR A 40 15.53 -12.30 -5.17
N GLU A 41 15.96 -13.05 -6.19
CA GLU A 41 16.09 -12.65 -7.56
C GLU A 41 15.29 -11.37 -7.80
N LYS A 42 15.99 -10.31 -8.20
CA LYS A 42 15.36 -9.15 -8.80
C LYS A 42 14.71 -9.63 -10.11
N GLU A 43 13.61 -10.35 -10.02
CA GLU A 43 12.46 -9.95 -10.80
C GLU A 43 12.10 -8.57 -10.26
N VAL A 44 12.76 -7.59 -10.87
CA VAL A 44 12.09 -6.35 -11.20
C VAL A 44 10.77 -6.77 -11.83
N VAL A 45 9.74 -6.90 -11.00
CA VAL A 45 8.40 -6.51 -11.40
C VAL A 45 8.60 -5.05 -11.76
N THR A 46 8.94 -4.84 -13.03
CA THR A 46 8.75 -3.57 -13.66
C THR A 46 7.27 -3.30 -13.40
N LEU A 47 7.01 -2.39 -12.47
CA LEU A 47 5.93 -1.45 -12.68
C LEU A 47 6.29 -0.76 -13.98
N GLY A 48 5.97 -1.44 -15.08
CA GLY A 48 5.97 -0.89 -16.41
C GLY A 48 4.89 0.16 -16.38
N VAL A 49 5.23 1.33 -15.87
CA VAL A 49 4.62 2.58 -16.29
C VAL A 49 5.18 2.89 -17.68
N ASP A 50 5.06 1.92 -18.59
CA ASP A 50 4.77 2.26 -19.97
C ASP A 50 3.36 2.82 -19.91
N SER A 51 3.21 4.09 -20.29
CA SER A 51 1.94 4.82 -20.25
C SER A 51 0.92 4.30 -21.28
N LYS A 52 0.85 2.98 -21.47
CA LYS A 52 0.07 2.28 -22.47
C LYS A 52 -0.65 1.10 -21.81
N ARG A 53 -1.84 1.41 -21.28
CA ARG A 53 -2.89 0.51 -20.80
C ARG A 53 -2.56 -0.24 -19.50
N ILE A 54 -3.05 0.27 -18.38
CA ILE A 54 -3.23 -0.52 -17.17
C ILE A 54 -4.25 -1.61 -17.49
N VAL A 55 -3.81 -2.85 -17.64
CA VAL A 55 -4.71 -4.01 -17.71
C VAL A 55 -4.97 -4.41 -16.26
N LEU A 56 -6.10 -3.96 -15.69
CA LEU A 56 -6.55 -4.45 -14.39
C LEU A 56 -7.18 -5.83 -14.60
N SER A 57 -6.43 -6.89 -14.33
CA SER A 57 -6.96 -8.25 -14.26
C SER A 57 -7.38 -8.57 -12.82
N PRO A 58 -8.60 -9.05 -12.58
CA PRO A 58 -8.99 -9.51 -11.26
C PRO A 58 -8.13 -10.70 -10.86
N THR A 59 -7.59 -10.68 -9.64
CA THR A 59 -6.79 -11.77 -9.10
C THR A 59 -7.52 -12.36 -7.91
N ARG A 60 -7.93 -13.64 -8.01
CA ARG A 60 -8.36 -14.42 -6.85
C ARG A 60 -7.21 -15.26 -6.35
N SER A 61 -6.88 -15.08 -5.08
CA SER A 61 -5.86 -15.88 -4.41
C SER A 61 -6.48 -17.03 -3.61
N LEU A 62 -7.78 -16.97 -3.30
CA LEU A 62 -8.46 -17.91 -2.42
C LEU A 62 -9.60 -18.67 -3.10
N THR A 63 -9.75 -19.95 -2.73
CA THR A 63 -10.90 -20.77 -3.13
C THR A 63 -12.05 -20.57 -2.14
N SER A 64 -13.30 -20.71 -2.61
CA SER A 64 -14.49 -20.60 -1.75
C SER A 64 -14.49 -21.61 -0.59
N GLU A 65 -13.88 -22.78 -0.78
CA GLU A 65 -13.74 -23.80 0.26
C GLU A 65 -12.85 -23.31 1.41
N ARG A 66 -11.72 -22.66 1.11
CA ARG A 66 -10.81 -22.10 2.12
C ARG A 66 -11.44 -20.99 2.93
N VAL A 67 -12.25 -20.14 2.29
CA VAL A 67 -13.00 -19.08 2.98
C VAL A 67 -14.04 -19.67 3.91
N LYS A 68 -14.75 -20.71 3.47
CA LYS A 68 -15.73 -21.42 4.30
C LYS A 68 -15.05 -22.10 5.49
N GLU A 69 -13.93 -22.79 5.24
CA GLU A 69 -13.11 -23.42 6.28
C GLU A 69 -12.65 -22.40 7.34
N ALA A 70 -12.16 -21.24 6.89
CA ALA A 70 -11.75 -20.15 7.78
C ALA A 70 -12.93 -19.60 8.60
N SER A 71 -14.10 -19.43 7.98
CA SER A 71 -15.33 -19.00 8.67
C SER A 71 -15.79 -20.01 9.72
N ASP A 72 -15.79 -21.30 9.40
CA ASP A 72 -16.20 -22.36 10.33
C ASP A 72 -15.24 -22.44 11.52
N LYS A 73 -13.93 -22.36 11.26
CA LYS A 73 -12.90 -22.30 12.31
C LYS A 73 -13.05 -21.07 13.20
N LEU A 74 -13.25 -19.89 12.59
CA LEU A 74 -13.42 -18.63 13.33
C LEU A 74 -14.60 -18.69 14.30
N ARG A 75 -15.72 -19.31 13.90
CA ARG A 75 -16.87 -19.52 14.79
C ARG A 75 -16.50 -20.36 16.02
N ILE A 76 -15.78 -21.45 15.83
CA ILE A 76 -15.36 -22.35 16.92
C ILE A 76 -14.35 -21.65 17.84
N LEU A 77 -13.32 -21.03 17.26
CA LEU A 77 -12.26 -20.34 18.01
C LEU A 77 -12.81 -19.20 18.88
N ASN A 78 -13.84 -18.50 18.43
CA ASN A 78 -14.50 -17.47 19.24
C ASN A 78 -15.17 -18.06 20.49
N VAL A 79 -15.82 -19.21 20.36
CA VAL A 79 -16.41 -19.92 21.52
C VAL A 79 -15.30 -20.40 22.46
N GLU A 80 -14.23 -20.99 21.94
CA GLU A 80 -13.09 -21.42 22.77
C GLU A 80 -12.43 -20.24 23.52
N ARG A 81 -12.25 -19.10 22.84
CA ARG A 81 -11.77 -17.85 23.45
C ARG A 81 -12.66 -17.42 24.62
N GLU A 82 -13.98 -17.49 24.47
CA GLU A 82 -14.94 -17.16 25.52
C GLU A 82 -14.86 -18.14 26.68
N ILE A 83 -14.79 -19.44 26.41
CA ILE A 83 -14.63 -20.49 27.42
C ILE A 83 -13.34 -20.26 28.24
N LEU A 84 -12.21 -20.01 27.59
CA LEU A 84 -10.95 -19.76 28.29
C LEU A 84 -10.97 -18.46 29.09
N SER A 85 -11.62 -17.41 28.55
CA SER A 85 -11.78 -16.15 29.27
C SER A 85 -12.64 -16.33 30.53
N TYR A 86 -13.70 -17.13 30.44
CA TYR A 86 -14.52 -17.52 31.58
C TYR A 86 -13.73 -18.38 32.58
N ALA A 87 -12.97 -19.37 32.11
CA ALA A 87 -12.15 -20.22 32.96
C ALA A 87 -11.12 -19.41 33.75
N LEU A 88 -10.44 -18.46 33.09
CA LEU A 88 -9.52 -17.53 33.74
C LEU A 88 -10.22 -16.75 34.86
N ARG A 89 -11.38 -16.15 34.58
CA ARG A 89 -12.17 -15.45 35.59
C ARG A 89 -12.53 -16.36 36.76
N ARG A 90 -13.01 -17.58 36.47
CA ARG A 90 -13.41 -18.57 37.47
C ARG A 90 -12.26 -18.98 38.38
N LEU A 91 -11.02 -19.03 37.88
CA LEU A 91 -9.83 -19.29 38.70
C LEU A 91 -9.62 -18.21 39.78
N TYR A 92 -9.77 -16.93 39.43
CA TYR A 92 -9.63 -15.84 40.40
C TYR A 92 -10.77 -15.84 41.43
N GLU A 93 -11.99 -16.15 40.99
CA GLU A 93 -13.13 -16.31 41.89
C GLU A 93 -12.92 -17.50 42.86
N ALA A 94 -12.43 -18.64 42.37
CA ALA A 94 -12.16 -19.81 43.19
C ALA A 94 -11.05 -19.55 44.23
N HIS A 95 -10.03 -18.77 43.86
CA HIS A 95 -9.00 -18.32 44.80
C HIS A 95 -9.59 -17.38 45.87
N ALA A 96 -10.44 -16.42 45.49
CA ALA A 96 -11.11 -15.53 46.44
C ALA A 96 -12.04 -16.29 47.40
N GLU A 97 -12.66 -17.37 46.92
CA GLU A 97 -13.45 -18.31 47.73
C GLU A 97 -12.59 -19.24 48.61
N GLY A 98 -11.26 -19.20 48.49
CA GLY A 98 -10.33 -20.06 49.24
C GLY A 98 -10.31 -21.53 48.79
N LYS A 99 -10.86 -21.84 47.61
CA LYS A 99 -10.93 -23.21 47.07
C LYS A 99 -9.61 -23.70 46.48
N ILE A 100 -8.75 -22.78 46.06
CA ILE A 100 -7.41 -23.04 45.50
C ILE A 100 -6.42 -22.05 46.06
N THR A 101 -5.14 -22.43 46.10
CA THR A 101 -4.06 -21.53 46.50
C THR A 101 -3.69 -20.55 45.38
N ALA A 102 -2.95 -19.48 45.72
CA ALA A 102 -2.47 -18.51 44.73
C ALA A 102 -1.55 -19.17 43.69
N GLU A 103 -0.70 -20.09 44.13
CA GLU A 103 0.25 -20.82 43.28
C GLU A 103 -0.47 -21.76 42.31
N GLU A 104 -1.51 -22.46 42.78
CA GLU A 104 -2.37 -23.31 41.94
C GLU A 104 -3.11 -22.48 40.89
N ARG A 105 -3.67 -21.34 41.31
CA ARG A 105 -4.32 -20.37 40.41
C ARG A 105 -3.35 -19.90 39.34
N ASP A 106 -2.16 -19.47 39.72
CA ASP A 106 -1.19 -18.88 38.80
C ASP A 106 -0.68 -19.90 37.78
N ARG A 107 -0.42 -21.14 38.23
CA ARG A 107 -0.06 -22.25 37.35
C ARG A 107 -1.15 -22.57 36.32
N LEU A 108 -2.42 -22.60 36.74
CA LEU A 108 -3.55 -22.85 35.83
C LEU A 108 -3.80 -21.64 34.90
N ALA A 109 -3.69 -20.43 35.44
CA ALA A 109 -3.90 -19.20 34.69
C ALA A 109 -2.85 -19.02 33.59
N GLU A 110 -1.59 -19.37 33.84
CA GLU A 110 -0.55 -19.26 32.82
C GLU A 110 -0.83 -20.13 31.61
N ARG A 111 -1.22 -21.39 31.84
CA ARG A 111 -1.63 -22.31 30.77
C ARG A 111 -2.79 -21.74 29.95
N TYR A 112 -3.85 -21.25 30.60
CA TYR A 112 -5.00 -20.69 29.88
C TYR A 112 -4.67 -19.38 29.16
N LYS A 113 -3.74 -18.56 29.66
CA LYS A 113 -3.26 -17.37 28.95
C LYS A 113 -2.50 -17.74 27.68
N GLU A 114 -1.64 -18.76 27.74
CA GLU A 114 -0.91 -19.26 26.58
C GLU A 114 -1.87 -19.80 25.51
N GLU A 115 -2.83 -20.65 25.91
CA GLU A 115 -3.87 -21.17 25.01
C GLU A 115 -4.71 -20.03 24.42
N LEU A 116 -5.11 -19.04 25.23
CA LEU A 116 -5.87 -17.88 24.77
C LEU A 116 -5.07 -17.02 23.76
N LYS A 117 -3.76 -16.90 23.95
CA LYS A 117 -2.88 -16.20 23.00
C LYS A 117 -2.86 -16.91 21.65
N GLN A 118 -2.68 -18.24 21.65
CA GLN A 118 -2.70 -19.05 20.43
C GLN A 118 -4.03 -18.90 19.69
N ILE A 119 -5.16 -19.01 20.41
CA ILE A 119 -6.50 -18.84 19.82
C ILE A 119 -6.66 -17.45 19.18
N ARG A 120 -6.20 -16.38 19.85
CA ARG A 120 -6.27 -15.03 19.27
C ARG A 120 -5.46 -14.90 17.98
N GLU A 121 -4.29 -15.51 17.92
CA GLU A 121 -3.47 -15.53 16.70
C GLU A 121 -4.18 -16.32 15.58
N GLU A 122 -4.83 -17.44 15.91
CA GLU A 122 -5.62 -18.22 14.95
C GLU A 122 -6.82 -17.44 14.42
N ILE A 123 -7.55 -16.74 15.29
CA ILE A 123 -8.67 -15.88 14.91
C ILE A 123 -8.20 -14.82 13.91
N ALA A 124 -7.13 -14.09 14.25
CA ALA A 124 -6.58 -13.04 13.38
C ALA A 124 -6.18 -13.57 11.99
N ARG A 125 -5.61 -14.79 11.93
CA ARG A 125 -5.29 -15.44 10.65
C ARG A 125 -6.54 -15.75 9.83
N ASN A 126 -7.57 -16.35 10.45
CA ASN A 126 -8.81 -16.70 9.75
C ASN A 126 -9.60 -15.45 9.31
N GLU A 127 -9.63 -14.40 10.15
CA GLU A 127 -10.20 -13.09 9.80
C GLU A 127 -9.51 -12.48 8.59
N SER A 128 -8.18 -12.57 8.53
CA SER A 128 -7.39 -12.08 7.39
C SER A 128 -7.73 -12.81 6.09
N ILE A 129 -7.99 -14.12 6.14
CA ILE A 129 -8.41 -14.91 4.97
C ILE A 129 -9.77 -14.45 4.46
N ILE A 130 -10.74 -14.26 5.36
CA ILE A 130 -12.09 -13.80 4.99
C ILE A 130 -12.01 -12.38 4.40
N THR A 131 -11.31 -11.48 5.09
CA THR A 131 -11.14 -10.09 4.66
C THR A 131 -10.45 -10.02 3.30
N LEU A 132 -9.41 -10.82 3.06
CA LEU A 132 -8.73 -10.87 1.77
C LEU A 132 -9.69 -11.26 0.65
N ASN A 133 -10.50 -12.30 0.85
CA ASN A 133 -11.50 -12.71 -0.14
C ASN A 133 -12.56 -11.62 -0.41
N GLU A 134 -12.99 -10.88 0.61
CA GLU A 134 -13.90 -9.75 0.43
C GLU A 134 -13.26 -8.63 -0.39
N LEU A 135 -11.99 -8.30 -0.12
CA LEU A 135 -11.23 -7.30 -0.87
C LEU A 135 -11.05 -7.70 -2.34
N GLU A 136 -10.70 -8.97 -2.60
CA GLU A 136 -10.57 -9.50 -3.96
C GLU A 136 -11.90 -9.47 -4.71
N ARG A 137 -13.01 -9.80 -4.05
CA ARG A 137 -14.35 -9.70 -4.62
C ARG A 137 -14.73 -8.26 -4.96
N MET A 138 -14.44 -7.30 -4.07
CA MET A 138 -14.68 -5.88 -4.36
C MET A 138 -13.82 -5.38 -5.52
N GLN A 139 -12.57 -5.85 -5.62
CA GLN A 139 -11.70 -5.55 -6.75
C GLN A 139 -12.30 -6.06 -8.07
N GLU A 140 -12.80 -7.30 -8.09
CA GLU A 140 -13.50 -7.89 -9.25
C GLU A 140 -14.69 -7.03 -9.69
N ASP A 141 -15.54 -6.65 -8.74
CA ASP A 141 -16.73 -5.85 -9.00
C ASP A 141 -16.36 -4.47 -9.58
N LEU A 142 -15.32 -3.82 -9.04
CA LEU A 142 -14.82 -2.55 -9.56
C LEU A 142 -14.28 -2.68 -10.98
N ILE A 143 -13.45 -3.70 -11.26
CA ILE A 143 -12.90 -3.92 -12.60
C ILE A 143 -14.02 -4.12 -13.62
N LYS A 144 -15.07 -4.87 -13.25
CA LYS A 144 -16.24 -5.09 -14.10
C LYS A 144 -16.97 -3.78 -14.40
N LEU A 145 -17.24 -2.97 -13.38
CA LEU A 145 -17.91 -1.65 -13.55
C LEU A 145 -17.10 -0.71 -14.44
N PHE A 146 -15.78 -0.63 -14.22
CA PHE A 146 -14.91 0.20 -15.05
C PHE A 146 -14.89 -0.29 -16.49
N THR A 147 -14.80 -1.59 -16.72
CA THR A 147 -14.80 -2.18 -18.07
C THR A 147 -16.07 -1.81 -18.83
N GLU A 148 -17.24 -1.99 -18.20
CA GLU A 148 -18.52 -1.62 -18.79
C GLU A 148 -18.60 -0.12 -19.11
N LYS A 149 -18.12 0.74 -18.20
CA LYS A 149 -18.09 2.19 -18.42
C LYS A 149 -17.10 2.61 -19.50
N PHE A 150 -15.93 1.98 -19.56
CA PHE A 150 -14.98 2.22 -20.64
C PHE A 150 -15.57 1.80 -21.99
N ASP A 151 -16.27 0.67 -22.06
CA ASP A 151 -16.95 0.22 -23.28
C ASP A 151 -18.07 1.19 -23.71
N GLU A 152 -18.87 1.69 -22.76
CA GLU A 152 -19.88 2.70 -23.01
C GLU A 152 -19.27 4.00 -23.59
N ILE A 153 -18.18 4.47 -22.98
CA ILE A 153 -17.44 5.66 -23.42
C ILE A 153 -16.83 5.41 -24.81
N ASN A 154 -16.19 4.26 -25.03
CA ASN A 154 -15.59 3.90 -26.31
C ASN A 154 -16.64 3.89 -27.44
N ARG A 155 -17.82 3.31 -27.20
CA ARG A 155 -18.95 3.34 -28.15
C ARG A 155 -19.39 4.76 -28.47
N LYS A 156 -19.51 5.63 -27.46
CA LYS A 156 -19.86 7.05 -27.66
C LYS A 156 -18.79 7.79 -28.47
N ILE A 157 -17.52 7.54 -28.19
CA ILE A 157 -16.39 8.10 -28.94
C ILE A 157 -16.43 7.64 -30.41
N GLU A 158 -16.64 6.36 -30.65
CA GLU A 158 -16.72 5.79 -32.01
C GLU A 158 -17.89 6.38 -32.79
N ALA A 159 -19.07 6.50 -32.18
CA ALA A 159 -20.23 7.15 -32.80
C ALA A 159 -19.95 8.61 -33.17
N LEU A 160 -19.28 9.36 -32.28
CA LEU A 160 -18.89 10.75 -32.55
C LEU A 160 -17.82 10.84 -33.65
N ARG A 161 -16.82 9.95 -33.67
CA ARG A 161 -15.81 9.87 -34.73
C ARG A 161 -16.43 9.56 -36.09
N ALA A 162 -17.34 8.59 -36.15
CA ALA A 162 -18.06 8.24 -37.36
C ALA A 162 -18.88 9.43 -37.90
N ARG A 163 -19.50 10.21 -37.01
CA ARG A 163 -20.25 11.42 -37.40
C ARG A 163 -19.36 12.58 -37.83
N SER A 164 -18.18 12.73 -37.24
CA SER A 164 -17.29 13.87 -37.45
C SER A 164 -16.20 13.64 -38.50
N GLY A 165 -16.01 12.40 -38.96
CA GLY A 165 -14.97 12.04 -39.93
C GLY A 165 -13.54 12.00 -39.36
N PHE A 166 -13.37 12.19 -38.04
CA PHE A 166 -12.06 12.10 -37.39
C PHE A 166 -11.70 10.64 -37.11
N LEU A 167 -10.75 10.11 -37.88
CA LEU A 167 -10.14 8.81 -37.59
C LEU A 167 -9.18 8.91 -36.40
N PRO A 168 -9.03 7.83 -35.60
CA PRO A 168 -8.01 7.80 -34.57
C PRO A 168 -6.62 8.00 -35.21
N LEU A 169 -5.80 8.92 -34.68
CA LEU A 169 -4.46 9.25 -35.20
C LEU A 169 -3.55 8.01 -35.43
N ASN A 170 -3.83 6.92 -34.74
CA ASN A 170 -3.08 5.68 -34.78
C ASN A 170 -3.29 4.88 -36.09
N MET A 171 -4.26 5.25 -36.93
CA MET A 171 -4.53 4.63 -38.24
C MET A 171 -3.91 5.38 -39.43
N LEU A 172 -3.25 6.52 -39.21
CA LEU A 172 -2.46 7.18 -40.24
C LEU A 172 -1.12 6.44 -40.38
N LYS A 173 -1.10 5.34 -41.14
CA LYS A 173 0.17 4.81 -41.66
C LYS A 173 0.84 5.90 -42.51
N PRO A 174 2.18 6.07 -42.44
CA PRO A 174 2.90 6.94 -43.35
C PRO A 174 2.57 6.56 -44.79
N ILE A 175 2.24 7.57 -45.60
CA ILE A 175 1.99 7.43 -47.02
C ILE A 175 3.25 6.83 -47.65
N GLU A 176 3.18 5.56 -48.04
CA GLU A 176 4.11 4.95 -49.00
C GLU A 176 3.88 5.65 -50.34
N ALA A 177 4.84 6.46 -50.75
CA ALA A 177 4.92 7.00 -52.10
C ALA A 177 5.54 5.94 -53.03
N GLU A 178 4.69 5.14 -53.66
CA GLU A 178 4.91 4.53 -54.97
C GLU A 178 4.68 5.64 -56.04
N GLU A 179 5.39 5.85 -57.13
CA GLU A 179 6.39 5.12 -57.92
C GLU A 179 7.26 6.15 -58.66
N ALA A 180 8.54 5.83 -58.90
CA ALA A 180 9.18 5.96 -60.22
C ALA A 180 10.66 5.56 -60.11
N SER A 181 11.04 4.49 -60.78
CA SER A 181 12.43 4.08 -60.99
C SER A 181 12.80 4.24 -62.48
N PRO A 182 14.06 4.01 -62.92
CA PRO A 182 15.20 4.93 -62.94
C PRO A 182 15.74 5.14 -64.39
N PRO A 183 16.90 5.78 -64.68
CA PRO A 183 18.15 4.98 -64.67
C PRO A 183 19.52 5.74 -64.50
N THR A 184 20.54 4.97 -64.10
CA THR A 184 21.99 5.03 -64.45
C THR A 184 22.93 6.13 -63.96
N ARG A 185 23.88 5.78 -63.05
CA ARG A 185 25.34 5.52 -63.26
C ARG A 185 26.15 5.74 -61.96
N LYS A 186 27.02 4.79 -61.62
CA LYS A 186 28.04 4.79 -60.53
C LYS A 186 29.31 5.56 -60.96
N PRO A 187 30.40 5.64 -60.17
CA PRO A 187 30.58 5.98 -58.73
C PRO A 187 31.71 7.03 -58.52
N GLU A 188 31.70 7.87 -57.47
CA GLU A 188 32.93 8.51 -56.98
C GLU A 188 32.78 9.12 -55.57
N GLU A 189 33.91 9.16 -54.87
CA GLU A 189 34.09 9.32 -53.42
C GLU A 189 34.50 10.79 -53.06
N PRO A 190 35.05 11.13 -51.87
CA PRO A 190 34.43 12.02 -50.87
C PRO A 190 35.06 13.43 -50.74
N LYS A 191 34.39 14.30 -49.94
CA LYS A 191 34.88 15.40 -49.06
C LYS A 191 34.16 16.75 -49.26
N SER A 192 33.63 17.32 -48.17
CA SER A 192 34.10 18.59 -47.56
C SER A 192 33.00 19.53 -47.02
N VAL A 193 32.93 19.59 -45.68
CA VAL A 193 32.87 20.77 -44.77
C VAL A 193 31.89 21.94 -45.04
N ARG A 194 30.99 22.22 -44.07
CA ARG A 194 30.92 23.44 -43.20
C ARG A 194 29.52 23.63 -42.56
N THR A 195 29.43 23.53 -41.21
CA THR A 195 29.23 24.64 -40.23
C THR A 195 27.74 25.07 -40.16
N VAL A 196 27.02 24.96 -39.04
CA VAL A 196 27.13 25.80 -37.82
C VAL A 196 26.68 25.03 -36.57
N GLN A 197 27.56 24.97 -35.57
CA GLN A 197 27.26 24.65 -34.17
C GLN A 197 26.95 25.94 -33.40
N ARG A 198 25.94 25.91 -32.53
CA ARG A 198 25.73 26.92 -31.48
C ARG A 198 25.85 26.24 -30.11
N LYS A 199 26.96 26.52 -29.42
CA LYS A 199 27.16 26.40 -27.96
C LYS A 199 26.07 27.21 -27.24
N GLU A 200 25.68 26.94 -26.00
CA GLU A 200 26.50 27.26 -24.84
C GLU A 200 25.82 26.77 -23.54
N GLN A 201 26.47 25.84 -22.86
CA GLN A 201 26.40 25.73 -21.40
C GLN A 201 27.27 26.83 -20.81
N GLN A 202 26.83 27.52 -19.75
CA GLN A 202 27.55 27.51 -18.46
C GLN A 202 26.92 28.38 -17.37
N ARG A 203 27.01 27.83 -16.14
CA ARG A 203 27.17 28.49 -14.83
C ARG A 203 25.91 29.09 -14.21
N ARG A 204 25.26 28.44 -13.24
CA ARG A 204 25.67 28.27 -11.82
C ARG A 204 26.40 29.49 -11.24
N LYS A 205 25.72 30.29 -10.39
CA LYS A 205 26.02 30.50 -8.95
C LYS A 205 25.36 31.79 -8.39
N ARG A 206 24.57 31.62 -7.32
CA ARG A 206 24.21 32.52 -6.19
C ARG A 206 22.72 32.40 -5.86
N GLU A 207 22.31 31.58 -4.91
CA GLU A 207 22.26 31.85 -3.45
C GLU A 207 21.59 33.18 -3.04
N GLN A 208 20.49 32.98 -2.29
CA GLN A 208 19.94 33.80 -1.22
C GLN A 208 19.33 35.18 -1.57
N ARG A 209 17.99 35.22 -1.55
CA ARG A 209 17.21 36.19 -0.76
C ARG A 209 15.73 35.80 -0.75
N GLY A 210 15.18 35.62 0.45
CA GLY A 210 13.75 35.43 0.65
C GLY A 210 12.95 36.69 0.35
N LYS A 211 11.67 36.50 0.05
CA LYS A 211 10.57 37.37 0.49
C LYS A 211 9.23 36.67 0.26
N GLU A 212 8.55 36.49 1.38
CA GLU A 212 7.13 36.29 1.56
C GLU A 212 6.24 37.20 0.68
N ARG A 213 5.03 36.66 0.40
CA ARG A 213 3.73 37.28 0.02
C ARG A 213 3.33 37.25 -1.47
N PRO A 214 2.02 37.32 -1.81
CA PRO A 214 0.82 37.01 -1.00
C PRO A 214 -0.15 36.02 -1.70
N ARG A 215 -1.01 35.42 -0.87
CA ARG A 215 -2.28 34.78 -1.24
C ARG A 215 -3.03 35.72 -2.19
N ARG A 216 -3.13 35.37 -3.47
CA ARG A 216 -4.14 35.98 -4.35
C ARG A 216 -5.45 35.25 -4.11
N GLU A 217 -6.43 36.00 -3.62
CA GLU A 217 -7.85 35.65 -3.75
C GLU A 217 -8.08 35.10 -5.15
N ARG A 218 -8.44 33.81 -5.21
CA ARG A 218 -8.88 33.20 -6.46
C ARG A 218 -10.30 33.69 -6.65
N GLU A 219 -10.50 34.48 -7.70
CA GLU A 219 -11.83 34.74 -8.24
C GLU A 219 -12.56 33.40 -8.36
N LEU A 220 -13.73 33.30 -7.72
CA LEU A 220 -14.54 32.08 -7.67
C LEU A 220 -14.82 31.62 -9.10
N THR A 221 -14.08 30.60 -9.54
CA THR A 221 -14.26 30.02 -10.86
C THR A 221 -15.63 29.36 -10.93
N GLU A 222 -16.22 29.24 -12.13
CA GLU A 222 -17.50 28.51 -12.31
C GLU A 222 -17.44 27.06 -11.78
N ALA A 223 -16.23 26.49 -11.66
CA ALA A 223 -15.99 25.22 -10.97
C ALA A 223 -16.24 25.31 -9.45
N ASP A 224 -15.82 26.39 -8.79
CA ASP A 224 -15.99 26.60 -7.35
C ASP A 224 -17.47 26.76 -6.99
N LYS A 225 -18.24 27.50 -7.82
CA LYS A 225 -19.71 27.61 -7.66
C LYS A 225 -20.42 26.26 -7.79
N LYS A 226 -19.94 25.37 -8.67
CA LYS A 226 -20.50 24.01 -8.81
C LYS A 226 -20.16 23.13 -7.60
N VAL A 227 -18.94 23.26 -7.08
CA VAL A 227 -18.52 22.56 -5.86
C VAL A 227 -19.34 23.03 -4.66
N GLU A 228 -19.64 24.32 -4.56
CA GLU A 228 -20.47 24.90 -3.50
C GLU A 228 -21.93 24.40 -3.58
N LYS A 229 -22.54 24.37 -4.77
CA LYS A 229 -23.86 23.77 -4.98
C LYS A 229 -23.91 22.28 -4.62
N LEU A 230 -22.89 21.52 -4.99
CA LEU A 230 -22.77 20.11 -4.63
C LEU A 230 -22.64 19.91 -3.10
N ARG A 231 -21.95 20.81 -2.41
CA ARG A 231 -21.85 20.79 -0.94
C ARG A 231 -23.21 21.03 -0.29
N GLU A 232 -23.97 22.02 -0.76
CA GLU A 232 -25.31 22.31 -0.26
C GLU A 232 -26.29 21.14 -0.49
N GLU A 233 -26.23 20.49 -1.66
CA GLU A 233 -27.06 19.31 -1.94
C GLU A 233 -26.71 18.13 -1.02
N ILE A 234 -25.42 17.89 -0.75
CA ILE A 234 -24.97 16.85 0.18
C ILE A 234 -25.43 17.16 1.62
N GLU A 235 -25.27 18.40 2.08
CA GLU A 235 -25.68 18.81 3.43
C GLU A 235 -27.19 18.65 3.63
N LYS A 236 -27.99 18.99 2.61
CA LYS A 236 -29.44 18.80 2.61
C LYS A 236 -29.85 17.32 2.63
N VAL A 237 -29.10 16.45 1.95
CA VAL A 237 -29.34 14.99 1.98
C VAL A 237 -28.96 14.42 3.35
N LEU A 238 -27.85 14.88 3.94
CA LEU A 238 -27.45 14.50 5.30
C LEU A 238 -28.46 14.94 6.36
N GLU A 239 -29.01 16.14 6.24
CA GLU A 239 -30.05 16.61 7.16
C GLU A 239 -31.34 15.78 7.02
N ARG A 240 -31.69 15.35 5.81
CA ARG A 240 -32.83 14.44 5.59
C ARG A 240 -32.59 13.05 6.16
N LEU A 241 -31.38 12.51 6.02
CA LEU A 241 -30.99 11.23 6.62
C LEU A 241 -30.97 11.29 8.15
N SER A 242 -30.46 12.40 8.71
CA SER A 242 -30.46 12.63 10.15
C SER A 242 -31.87 12.73 10.73
N ARG A 243 -32.84 13.28 9.97
CA ARG A 243 -34.25 13.28 10.39
C ARG A 243 -34.88 11.89 10.34
N LEU A 244 -34.47 11.05 9.40
CA LEU A 244 -34.92 9.66 9.30
C LEU A 244 -34.34 8.76 10.41
N GLU A 245 -33.12 9.02 10.88
CA GLU A 245 -32.51 8.31 12.02
C GLU A 245 -33.12 8.66 13.39
N VAL A 246 -33.95 9.70 13.49
CA VAL A 246 -34.58 10.15 14.75
C VAL A 246 -36.06 9.76 14.83
N GLU A 247 -36.68 9.32 13.73
CA GLU A 247 -38.08 8.86 13.68
C GLU A 247 -38.25 7.33 13.71
N ASP A 248 -37.16 6.56 13.90
CA ASP A 248 -37.17 5.11 14.16
C ASP A 248 -36.63 4.76 15.57
#